data_AF-A0A928SD30-F1
#
_entry.id   AF-A0A928SD30-F1
#
_cell.length_a   1.000
_cell.length_b   1.000
_cell.length_c   1.000
_cell.angle_alpha   90.00
_cell.angle_beta   90.00
_cell.angle_gamma   90.00
#
_symmetry.space_group_name_H-M   'P 1'
#
loop_
_entity.id
_entity.type
_entity.pdbx_description
1 polymer ?
#
loop_
_entity_poly.entity_id
_entity_poly.type
_entity_poly.pdbx_seq_one_letter_code
_entity_poly.pdbx_strand_id
1 'polypeptide(L)'
;MSRHHLIDLNACLERLAANGDLVRVRSEVDPVHELAGVAYRFEGKEVVLCERVKGHPFPVLVGLYWNRAALARLFGCATAQLPFVVADAVQEWQTRPIEPEVDDNGPANEVVEEEVDLSRLPIPTHALGDGGPYIDSAVVIARDPDTGVPTPRFTGRWSPGLTG
;
A
#
# COMPACT_ATOMS: atom_id res chain seq x y z
N MET A 1 26.80 -8.35 2.25
CA MET A 1 25.42 -8.63 1.80
C MET A 1 24.66 -7.32 1.85
N SER A 2 24.20 -6.83 0.70
CA SER A 2 23.48 -5.56 0.59
C SER A 2 22.24 -5.57 1.49
N ARG A 3 22.10 -4.56 2.36
CA ARG A 3 20.81 -4.25 3.00
C ARG A 3 19.87 -3.86 1.87
N HIS A 4 19.09 -4.81 1.36
CA HIS A 4 17.99 -4.50 0.44
C HIS A 4 16.96 -3.67 1.20
N HIS A 5 17.08 -2.36 1.10
CA HIS A 5 16.19 -1.39 1.71
C HIS A 5 14.84 -1.50 1.01
N LEU A 6 13.82 -1.99 1.71
CA LEU A 6 12.44 -1.99 1.20
C LEU A 6 11.91 -0.56 1.30
N ILE A 7 12.15 0.24 0.26
CA ILE A 7 11.80 1.67 0.21
C ILE A 7 10.60 1.95 -0.70
N ASP A 8 10.22 1.01 -1.54
CA ASP A 8 9.12 1.15 -2.50
C ASP A 8 8.41 -0.19 -2.76
N LEU A 9 7.33 -0.14 -3.54
CA LEU A 9 6.52 -1.30 -3.86
C LEU A 9 7.25 -2.29 -4.79
N ASN A 10 8.13 -1.83 -5.68
CA ASN A 10 8.87 -2.71 -6.59
C ASN A 10 9.88 -3.56 -5.80
N ALA A 11 10.61 -2.97 -4.87
CA ALA A 11 11.49 -3.69 -3.95
C ALA A 11 10.72 -4.70 -3.10
N CYS A 12 9.48 -4.37 -2.69
CA CYS A 12 8.59 -5.32 -2.03
C CYS A 12 8.24 -6.50 -2.93
N LEU A 13 7.85 -6.26 -4.19
CA LEU A 13 7.53 -7.31 -5.16
C LEU A 13 8.72 -8.24 -5.43
N GLU A 14 9.93 -7.69 -5.59
CA GLU A 14 11.15 -8.47 -5.76
C GLU A 14 11.43 -9.38 -4.56
N ARG A 15 11.28 -8.84 -3.34
CA ARG A 15 11.47 -9.62 -2.12
C ARG A 15 10.40 -10.70 -1.96
N LEU A 16 9.13 -10.40 -2.23
CA LEU A 16 8.05 -11.38 -2.19
C LEU A 16 8.30 -12.50 -3.20
N ALA A 17 8.73 -12.17 -4.43
CA ALA A 17 9.09 -13.15 -5.45
C ALA A 17 10.28 -14.04 -5.00
N ALA A 18 11.33 -13.45 -4.43
CA ALA A 18 12.49 -14.18 -3.92
C ALA A 18 12.13 -15.15 -2.77
N ASN A 19 11.12 -14.81 -1.98
CA ASN A 19 10.64 -15.63 -0.86
C ASN A 19 9.61 -16.69 -1.29
N GLY A 20 9.14 -16.68 -2.55
CA GLY A 20 8.05 -17.55 -3.01
C GLY A 20 6.66 -17.13 -2.53
N ASP A 21 6.52 -15.88 -2.08
CA ASP A 21 5.28 -15.31 -1.51
C ASP A 21 4.44 -14.53 -2.53
N LEU A 22 4.87 -14.49 -3.80
CA LEU A 22 4.21 -13.77 -4.88
C LEU A 22 3.68 -14.73 -5.95
N VAL A 23 2.38 -14.66 -6.21
CA VAL A 23 1.72 -15.31 -7.35
C VAL A 23 1.44 -14.27 -8.43
N ARG A 24 1.84 -14.56 -9.66
CA ARG A 24 1.55 -13.71 -10.83
C ARG A 24 0.41 -14.32 -11.64
N VAL A 25 -0.73 -13.65 -11.68
CA VAL A 25 -1.86 -14.01 -12.53
C VAL A 25 -1.67 -13.33 -13.88
N ARG A 26 -1.29 -14.17 -14.87
CA ARG A 26 -1.04 -13.71 -16.23
C ARG A 26 -2.30 -13.66 -17.08
N SER A 27 -3.36 -14.40 -16.75
CA SER A 27 -4.63 -14.30 -17.48
C SER A 27 -5.23 -12.90 -17.33
N GLU A 28 -6.01 -12.46 -18.31
CA GLU A 28 -6.83 -11.25 -18.15
C GLU A 28 -7.86 -11.48 -17.05
N VAL A 29 -8.06 -10.48 -16.18
CA VAL A 29 -9.02 -10.49 -15.07
C VAL A 29 -9.90 -9.26 -15.15
N ASP A 30 -11.22 -9.42 -14.99
CA ASP A 30 -12.18 -8.32 -14.94
C ASP A 30 -12.11 -7.58 -13.58
N PRO A 31 -12.00 -6.24 -13.57
CA PRO A 31 -12.00 -5.48 -12.31
C PRO A 31 -13.33 -5.56 -11.56
N VAL A 32 -14.41 -5.94 -12.24
CA VAL A 32 -15.73 -6.10 -11.65
C VAL A 32 -15.89 -7.52 -11.13
N HIS A 33 -15.80 -7.69 -9.81
CA HIS A 33 -15.95 -8.94 -9.05
C HIS A 33 -14.89 -10.03 -9.29
N GLU A 34 -14.29 -10.17 -10.48
CA GLU A 34 -13.32 -11.23 -10.76
C GLU A 34 -12.01 -11.03 -9.99
N LEU A 35 -11.50 -9.79 -9.91
CA LEU A 35 -10.37 -9.46 -9.03
C LEU A 35 -10.62 -9.87 -7.57
N ALA A 36 -11.82 -9.60 -7.05
CA ALA A 36 -12.20 -10.01 -5.69
C ALA A 36 -12.31 -11.53 -5.57
N GLY A 37 -12.82 -12.23 -6.59
CA GLY A 37 -12.87 -13.69 -6.64
C GLY A 37 -11.48 -14.33 -6.65
N VAL A 38 -10.53 -13.75 -7.41
CA VAL A 38 -9.12 -14.14 -7.38
C VAL A 38 -8.56 -13.91 -5.98
N ALA A 39 -8.75 -12.72 -5.41
CA ALA A 39 -8.27 -12.37 -4.08
C ALA A 39 -8.80 -13.36 -3.01
N TYR A 40 -10.09 -13.68 -3.04
CA TYR A 40 -10.72 -14.64 -2.13
C TYR A 40 -10.09 -16.04 -2.19
N ARG A 41 -9.67 -16.50 -3.36
CA ARG A 41 -9.03 -17.83 -3.52
C ARG A 41 -7.66 -17.90 -2.85
N PHE A 42 -6.95 -16.78 -2.81
CA PHE A 42 -5.59 -16.64 -2.25
C PHE A 42 -5.56 -15.99 -0.86
N GLU A 43 -6.71 -15.59 -0.32
CA GLU A 43 -6.80 -14.92 0.96
C GLU A 43 -6.05 -15.68 2.06
N GLY A 44 -5.16 -14.97 2.76
CA GLY A 44 -4.32 -15.53 3.82
C GLY A 44 -3.14 -16.39 3.36
N LYS A 45 -2.94 -16.57 2.05
CA LYS A 45 -1.83 -17.33 1.45
C LYS A 45 -0.83 -16.37 0.79
N GLU A 46 -0.54 -16.52 -0.49
CA GLU A 46 0.39 -15.68 -1.24
C GLU A 46 -0.20 -14.30 -1.56
N VAL A 47 0.68 -13.33 -1.83
CA VAL A 47 0.31 -12.04 -2.43
C VAL A 47 0.09 -12.25 -3.92
N VAL A 48 -0.93 -11.62 -4.50
CA VAL A 48 -1.29 -11.83 -5.91
C VAL A 48 -1.09 -10.56 -6.73
N LEU A 49 -0.33 -10.65 -7.81
CA LEU A 49 -0.20 -9.62 -8.83
C LEU A 49 -0.97 -10.04 -10.08
N CYS A 50 -2.09 -9.36 -10.34
CA CYS A 50 -2.84 -9.47 -11.59
C CYS A 50 -2.19 -8.56 -12.64
N GLU A 51 -1.46 -9.17 -13.59
CA GLU A 51 -0.66 -8.42 -14.56
C GLU A 51 -1.49 -7.80 -15.68
N ARG A 52 -2.67 -8.36 -15.96
CA ARG A 52 -3.57 -7.91 -17.02
C ARG A 52 -4.97 -7.73 -16.45
N VAL A 53 -5.38 -6.47 -16.32
CA VAL A 53 -6.75 -6.11 -15.92
C VAL A 53 -7.50 -5.61 -17.15
N LYS A 54 -8.64 -6.21 -17.42
CA LYS A 54 -9.43 -5.97 -18.63
C LYS A 54 -9.75 -4.49 -18.79
N GLY A 55 -9.39 -3.92 -19.94
CA GLY A 55 -9.66 -2.51 -20.26
C GLY A 55 -8.73 -1.49 -19.59
N HIS A 56 -7.73 -1.93 -18.81
CA HIS A 56 -6.81 -1.04 -18.10
C HIS A 56 -5.34 -1.34 -18.40
N PRO A 57 -4.46 -0.32 -18.46
CA PRO A 57 -3.04 -0.53 -18.73
C PRO A 57 -2.23 -0.89 -17.48
N PHE A 58 -2.83 -0.81 -16.30
CA PHE A 58 -2.13 -0.96 -15.02
C PHE A 58 -2.41 -2.33 -14.37
N PRO A 59 -1.39 -2.99 -13.80
CA PRO A 59 -1.59 -4.20 -13.02
C PRO A 59 -2.18 -3.87 -11.64
N VAL A 60 -2.75 -4.88 -10.98
CA VAL A 60 -3.31 -4.75 -9.61
C VAL A 60 -2.66 -5.76 -8.69
N LEU A 61 -2.12 -5.27 -7.56
CA LEU A 61 -1.58 -6.08 -6.47
C LEU A 61 -2.65 -6.22 -5.37
N VAL A 62 -2.90 -7.43 -4.91
CA VAL A 62 -3.81 -7.70 -3.79
C VAL A 62 -3.15 -8.55 -2.71
N GLY A 63 -3.55 -8.30 -1.46
CA GLY A 63 -3.22 -9.19 -0.36
C GLY A 63 -1.88 -8.97 0.35
N LEU A 64 -1.26 -7.81 0.17
CA LEU A 64 0.04 -7.50 0.77
C LEU A 64 0.10 -7.72 2.30
N TYR A 65 -1.02 -7.50 3.00
CA TYR A 65 -1.09 -7.53 4.46
C TYR A 65 -1.87 -8.70 5.07
N TRP A 66 -2.51 -9.59 4.29
CA TRP A 66 -3.39 -10.62 4.84
C TRP A 66 -2.67 -11.83 5.45
N ASN A 67 -1.39 -12.02 5.13
CA ASN A 67 -0.59 -13.16 5.57
C ASN A 67 0.57 -12.66 6.41
N ARG A 68 0.45 -12.83 7.73
CA ARG A 68 1.46 -12.41 8.70
C ARG A 68 2.82 -13.09 8.47
N ALA A 69 2.85 -14.33 7.97
CA ALA A 69 4.10 -15.02 7.71
C ALA A 69 4.82 -14.44 6.49
N ALA A 70 4.09 -14.13 5.41
CA ALA A 70 4.65 -13.44 4.25
C ALA A 70 5.14 -12.03 4.62
N LEU A 71 4.33 -11.30 5.40
CA LEU A 71 4.68 -9.96 5.89
C LEU A 71 5.92 -9.97 6.81
N ALA A 72 6.03 -10.96 7.70
CA ALA A 72 7.21 -11.11 8.55
C ALA A 72 8.48 -11.44 7.74
N ARG A 73 8.36 -12.29 6.71
CA ARG A 73 9.46 -12.56 5.77
C ARG A 73 9.84 -11.33 4.95
N LEU A 74 8.88 -10.49 4.58
CA LEU A 74 9.12 -9.21 3.93
C LEU A 74 9.98 -8.30 4.85
N PHE A 75 9.60 -8.15 6.12
CA PHE A 75 10.36 -7.39 7.11
C PHE A 75 11.64 -8.08 7.63
N GLY A 76 11.90 -9.33 7.23
CA GLY A 76 13.08 -10.09 7.67
C GLY A 76 13.05 -10.48 9.16
N CYS A 77 11.87 -10.67 9.74
CA CYS A 77 11.69 -11.09 11.13
C CYS A 77 10.90 -12.40 11.25
N ALA A 78 10.91 -13.00 12.44
CA ALA A 78 10.03 -14.13 12.73
C ALA A 78 8.56 -13.66 12.84
N THR A 79 7.60 -14.49 12.40
CA THR A 79 6.16 -14.16 12.46
C THR A 79 5.69 -13.76 13.86
N ALA A 80 6.19 -14.45 14.91
CA ALA A 80 5.86 -14.14 16.29
C ALA A 80 6.42 -12.78 16.76
N GLN A 81 7.46 -12.27 16.10
CA GLN A 81 8.10 -11.00 16.43
C GLN A 81 7.49 -9.81 15.67
N LEU A 82 6.77 -10.06 14.57
CA LEU A 82 6.16 -9.03 13.73
C LEU A 82 5.41 -7.92 14.51
N PRO A 83 4.48 -8.22 15.44
CA PRO A 83 3.77 -7.16 16.16
C PRO A 83 4.70 -6.29 17.01
N PHE A 84 5.76 -6.87 17.59
CA PHE A 84 6.73 -6.12 18.39
C PHE A 84 7.63 -5.25 17.51
N VAL A 85 8.09 -5.79 16.37
CA VAL A 85 8.87 -5.01 15.38
C VAL A 85 8.08 -3.78 14.91
N VAL A 86 6.79 -3.95 14.61
CA VAL A 86 5.92 -2.83 14.21
C VAL A 86 5.70 -1.85 15.37
N ALA A 87 5.45 -2.35 16.58
CA ALA A 87 5.26 -1.49 17.76
C ALA A 87 6.50 -0.66 18.08
N ASP A 88 7.69 -1.28 18.06
CA ASP A 88 8.97 -0.61 18.28
C ASP A 88 9.22 0.47 17.22
N ALA A 89 8.95 0.17 15.94
CA ALA A 89 9.09 1.14 14.85
C ALA A 89 8.12 2.34 15.00
N VAL A 90 6.87 2.09 15.42
CA VAL A 90 5.90 3.17 15.69
C VAL A 90 6.34 4.01 16.89
N GLN A 91 6.82 3.38 17.97
CA GLN A 91 7.32 4.09 19.15
C GLN A 91 8.56 4.94 18.81
N GLU A 92 9.50 4.40 18.03
CA GLU A 92 10.66 5.13 17.56
C GLU A 92 10.23 6.32 16.70
N TRP A 93 9.30 6.14 15.77
CA TRP A 93 8.78 7.23 14.94
C TRP A 93 8.09 8.33 15.76
N GLN A 94 7.37 7.98 16.82
CA GLN A 94 6.71 8.95 17.71
C GLN A 94 7.69 9.74 18.59
N THR A 95 8.82 9.13 18.99
CA THR A 95 9.78 9.72 19.93
C THR A 95 10.96 10.40 19.24
N ARG A 96 11.35 9.89 18.07
CA ARG A 96 12.47 10.37 17.26
C ARG A 96 12.08 10.29 15.77
N PRO A 97 11.14 11.12 15.30
CA PRO A 97 10.76 11.15 13.89
C PRO A 97 11.96 11.57 13.03
N ILE A 98 12.06 10.93 11.87
CA ILE A 98 12.99 11.33 10.81
C ILE A 98 12.19 12.21 9.84
N GLU A 99 12.68 13.42 9.58
CA GLU A 99 12.04 14.32 8.62
C GLU A 99 12.20 13.73 7.21
N PRO A 100 11.14 13.68 6.38
CA PRO A 100 11.25 13.18 5.02
C PRO A 100 12.18 14.06 4.19
N GLU A 101 12.96 13.44 3.32
CA GLU A 101 13.67 14.13 2.26
C GLU A 101 12.67 14.49 1.15
N VAL A 102 12.71 15.74 0.69
CA VAL A 102 11.84 16.23 -0.40
C VAL A 102 12.63 16.17 -1.69
N ASP A 103 12.08 15.42 -2.66
CA ASP A 103 12.61 15.33 -4.02
C ASP A 103 11.49 15.61 -5.02
N ASP A 104 11.74 16.55 -5.92
CA ASP A 104 10.81 16.93 -6.98
C ASP A 104 10.75 15.88 -8.11
N ASN A 105 11.75 15.00 -8.21
CA ASN A 105 11.93 14.04 -9.30
C ASN A 105 11.65 12.59 -8.89
N GLY A 106 10.78 12.37 -7.90
CA GLY A 106 10.40 11.03 -7.48
C GLY A 106 9.72 10.22 -8.60
N PRO A 107 9.84 8.88 -8.62
CA PRO A 107 9.26 8.02 -9.68
C PRO A 107 7.75 8.20 -9.89
N ALA A 108 7.02 8.62 -8.86
CA ALA A 108 5.58 8.90 -8.94
C ALA A 108 5.23 10.12 -9.81
N ASN A 109 6.22 10.99 -10.11
CA ASN A 109 6.05 12.22 -10.89
C ASN A 109 6.48 12.06 -12.36
N GLU A 110 6.84 10.85 -12.82
CA GLU A 110 7.25 10.61 -14.21
C GLU A 110 6.15 10.93 -15.24
N VAL A 111 4.88 10.81 -14.83
CA VAL A 111 3.71 11.16 -15.64
C VAL A 111 2.79 12.05 -14.82
N VAL A 112 2.54 13.27 -15.31
CA VAL A 112 1.62 14.24 -14.70
C VAL A 112 0.51 14.54 -15.70
N GLU A 113 -0.75 14.33 -15.29
CA GLU A 113 -1.93 14.59 -16.11
C GLU A 113 -2.65 15.84 -15.63
N GLU A 114 -2.85 16.82 -16.52
CA GLU A 114 -3.62 18.04 -16.21
C GLU A 114 -5.14 17.77 -16.24
N GLU A 115 -5.59 16.91 -17.16
CA GLU A 115 -6.98 16.46 -17.27
C GLU A 115 -7.13 15.07 -16.66
N VAL A 116 -7.70 15.01 -15.45
CA VAL A 116 -7.79 13.77 -14.67
C VAL A 116 -9.01 12.94 -15.05
N ASP A 117 -8.78 11.71 -15.49
CA ASP A 117 -9.83 10.68 -15.69
C ASP A 117 -9.54 9.42 -14.86
N LEU A 118 -10.21 9.31 -13.71
CA LEU A 118 -10.07 8.18 -12.79
C LEU A 118 -10.59 6.86 -13.36
N SER A 119 -11.42 6.88 -14.43
CA SER A 119 -11.94 5.66 -15.05
C SER A 119 -10.85 4.85 -15.76
N ARG A 120 -9.68 5.45 -16.01
CA ARG A 120 -8.50 4.78 -16.56
C ARG A 120 -7.82 3.85 -15.56
N LEU A 121 -8.01 4.09 -14.26
CA LEU A 121 -7.45 3.25 -13.21
C LEU A 121 -8.28 1.97 -13.05
N PRO A 122 -7.64 0.80 -12.80
CA PRO A 122 -8.33 -0.47 -12.57
C PRO A 122 -8.95 -0.53 -11.17
N ILE A 123 -9.87 0.39 -10.86
CA ILE A 123 -10.52 0.46 -9.55
C ILE A 123 -11.53 -0.71 -9.47
N PRO A 124 -11.35 -1.65 -8.52
CA PRO A 124 -12.21 -2.81 -8.42
C PRO A 124 -13.61 -2.46 -7.89
N THR A 125 -14.61 -3.23 -8.32
CA THR A 125 -15.88 -3.39 -7.60
C THR A 125 -15.80 -4.72 -6.86
N HIS A 126 -15.76 -4.68 -5.53
CA HIS A 126 -15.36 -5.84 -4.72
C HIS A 126 -16.51 -6.82 -4.50
N ALA A 127 -17.72 -6.31 -4.28
CA ALA A 127 -18.90 -7.10 -3.98
C ALA A 127 -20.10 -6.70 -4.86
N LEU A 128 -21.02 -7.64 -5.05
CA LEU A 128 -22.25 -7.45 -5.82
C LEU A 128 -23.16 -6.32 -5.26
N GLY A 129 -23.02 -6.01 -3.97
CA GLY A 129 -23.78 -4.97 -3.29
C GLY A 129 -23.11 -3.60 -3.29
N ASP A 130 -21.92 -3.46 -3.87
CA ASP A 130 -21.20 -2.20 -3.91
C ASP A 130 -21.94 -1.20 -4.81
N GLY A 131 -21.97 0.08 -4.40
CA GLY A 131 -22.55 1.16 -5.20
C GLY A 131 -21.73 1.51 -6.44
N GLY A 132 -20.55 0.91 -6.61
CA GLY A 132 -19.63 1.12 -7.71
C GLY A 132 -18.17 0.84 -7.29
N PRO A 133 -17.21 1.13 -8.18
CA PRO A 133 -15.79 0.99 -7.90
C PRO A 133 -15.35 1.88 -6.73
N TYR A 134 -14.48 1.38 -5.85
CA TYR A 134 -13.88 2.20 -4.79
C TYR A 134 -12.42 1.83 -4.52
N ILE A 135 -11.66 2.80 -4.00
CA ILE A 135 -10.25 2.64 -3.66
C ILE A 135 -10.15 2.32 -2.16
N ASP A 136 -9.60 1.16 -1.82
CA ASP A 136 -9.55 0.66 -0.44
C ASP A 136 -8.17 0.81 0.23
N SER A 137 -7.13 1.05 -0.56
CA SER A 137 -5.72 1.02 -0.14
C SER A 137 -5.01 2.36 -0.36
N ALA A 138 -5.75 3.47 -0.37
CA ALA A 138 -5.20 4.81 -0.49
C ALA A 138 -4.79 5.40 0.87
N VAL A 139 -3.62 6.04 0.91
CA VAL A 139 -3.22 6.91 2.02
C VAL A 139 -3.50 8.35 1.62
N VAL A 140 -4.40 9.01 2.35
CA VAL A 140 -4.72 10.42 2.13
C VAL A 140 -3.80 11.29 2.97
N ILE A 141 -3.09 12.19 2.31
CA ILE A 141 -2.23 13.20 2.94
C ILE A 141 -2.92 14.55 2.79
N ALA A 142 -3.22 15.21 3.91
CA ALA A 142 -3.77 16.55 3.93
C ALA A 142 -2.87 17.48 4.75
N ARG A 143 -3.07 18.79 4.67
CA ARG A 143 -2.42 19.77 5.56
C ARG A 143 -3.47 20.59 6.26
N ASP A 144 -3.24 20.86 7.53
CA ASP A 144 -4.00 21.85 8.28
C ASP A 144 -3.83 23.22 7.60
N PRO A 145 -4.93 23.91 7.21
CA PRO A 145 -4.85 25.18 6.51
C PRO A 145 -4.31 26.33 7.37
N ASP A 146 -4.46 26.27 8.69
CA ASP A 146 -4.01 27.31 9.62
C ASP A 146 -2.55 27.08 10.05
N THR A 147 -2.16 25.82 10.27
CA THR A 147 -0.83 25.47 10.81
C THR A 147 0.15 24.92 9.78
N GLY A 148 -0.32 24.52 8.58
CA GLY A 148 0.49 23.90 7.53
C GLY A 148 0.97 22.48 7.83
N VAL A 149 0.57 21.93 8.98
CA VAL A 149 0.99 20.61 9.47
C VAL A 149 0.33 19.50 8.65
N PRO A 150 1.10 18.57 8.04
CA PRO A 150 0.53 17.48 7.25
C PRO A 150 -0.04 16.33 8.12
N THR A 151 -1.06 15.63 7.63
CA THR A 151 -1.51 14.31 8.10
C THR A 151 -0.94 13.20 7.19
N PRO A 152 -0.54 12.04 7.73
CA PRO A 152 -0.48 11.70 9.15
C PRO A 152 0.81 12.22 9.82
N ARG A 153 0.69 13.15 10.78
CA ARG A 153 1.75 13.46 11.74
C ARG A 153 1.34 12.90 13.11
N PHE A 154 1.95 11.78 13.52
CA PHE A 154 1.80 11.22 14.88
C PHE A 154 2.91 11.72 15.81
N THR A 155 3.25 13.00 15.78
CA THR A 155 4.02 13.57 16.89
C THR A 155 3.07 13.70 18.06
N GLY A 156 3.36 13.04 19.20
CA GLY A 156 2.51 12.96 20.40
C GLY A 156 2.23 14.28 21.14
N ARG A 157 2.11 15.39 20.42
CA ARG A 157 1.66 16.68 20.93
C ARG A 157 0.21 16.88 20.52
N TRP A 158 -0.68 16.29 21.29
CA TRP A 158 -2.04 16.81 21.40
C TRP A 158 -1.91 18.23 21.96
N SER A 159 -2.30 19.25 21.20
CA SER A 159 -2.46 20.61 21.71
C SER A 159 -3.92 20.76 22.13
N PRO A 160 -4.27 20.65 23.43
CA PRO A 160 -5.63 20.94 23.87
C PRO A 160 -5.80 22.46 23.85
N GLY A 161 -6.42 22.99 22.80
CA GLY A 161 -6.52 24.44 22.67
C GLY A 161 -7.30 24.94 21.47
N LEU A 162 -8.40 24.29 21.10
CA LEU A 162 -9.43 24.87 20.24
C LEU A 162 -10.82 24.46 20.78
N THR A 163 -11.22 25.10 21.87
CA THR A 163 -12.63 25.33 22.19
C THR A 163 -12.82 26.84 22.12
N GLY A 164 -13.77 27.28 21.29
CA GLY A 164 -14.12 28.68 21.10
C GLY A 164 -14.83 29.31 22.29
#